data_AF-A0A7J8QTP5-F1
#
_entry.id   AF-A0A7J8QTP5-F1
#
_cell.length_a   1.000
_cell.length_b   1.000
_cell.length_c   1.000
_cell.angle_alpha   90.00
_cell.angle_beta   90.00
_cell.angle_gamma   90.00
#
_symmetry.space_group_name_H-M   'P 1'
#
loop_
_entity.id
_entity.type
_entity.pdbx_description
1 polymer ?
#
loop_
_entity_poly.entity_id
_entity_poly.type
_entity_poly.pdbx_seq_one_letter_code
_entity_poly.pdbx_strand_id
1 'polypeptide(L)'
;MGFLRSVKIREVWSDNLESEFELISRVIDDFPFVSMDTEFPGLVFRPKVDLTRPYHEQLLRPSDHYKILKSNVDALNLIQVGLTLSDSSGNLPVLGTDDTQFIWQFNFCDFDVERDAHAPDSIELLRRQGVDFEKHKKNGIDSVRFAELTMSSGLVCNDSVSWVTFHSAYDFGYLVKILTRRDLPEGLDEFLRILRVFFGNKVYDVKHMTRFCKSLYGGLDRLAQTLDVNRAVGKSHQAGSDSLLTWHTFQKMRDVYFVNEGPEKHAGVLYGLENTIASNVVGSPSRNLVCKTKIKSSFLRKWKDIFGNLQKRKLDLECALMNAQPDISTPSTLDQEKEIRANLKLLEEQEQLHWLQKPKLL
;
A
#
# COMPACT_ATOMS: atom_id res chain seq x y z
N MET A 1 12.21 -7.54 -35.66
CA MET A 1 11.72 -6.25 -35.10
C MET A 1 10.53 -6.57 -34.24
N GLY A 2 10.69 -6.61 -32.91
CA GLY A 2 9.54 -6.70 -32.02
C GLY A 2 8.85 -5.34 -32.02
N PHE A 3 7.55 -5.30 -32.32
CA PHE A 3 6.77 -4.09 -32.11
C PHE A 3 6.85 -3.74 -30.62
N LEU A 4 7.31 -2.53 -30.30
CA LEU A 4 7.23 -2.00 -28.94
C LEU A 4 5.74 -1.90 -28.59
N ARG A 5 5.30 -2.67 -27.60
CA ARG A 5 3.93 -2.61 -27.09
C ARG A 5 3.69 -1.20 -26.52
N SER A 6 2.60 -0.55 -26.94
CA SER A 6 2.24 0.77 -26.43
C SER A 6 1.71 0.63 -25.01
N VAL A 7 2.15 1.48 -24.10
CA VAL A 7 1.58 1.58 -22.74
C VAL A 7 0.62 2.76 -22.69
N LYS A 8 -0.55 2.59 -22.09
CA LYS A 8 -1.53 3.65 -21.83
C LYS A 8 -1.80 3.79 -20.34
N ILE A 9 -1.81 5.04 -19.88
CA ILE A 9 -2.26 5.39 -18.53
C ILE A 9 -3.79 5.46 -18.54
N ARG A 10 -4.42 4.66 -17.69
CA ARG A 10 -5.85 4.69 -17.42
C ARG A 10 -6.11 5.71 -16.32
N GLU A 11 -6.62 6.87 -16.72
CA GLU A 11 -7.05 7.90 -15.78
C GLU A 11 -8.31 7.45 -15.06
N VAL A 12 -8.21 7.28 -13.74
CA VAL A 12 -9.31 6.84 -12.88
C VAL A 12 -9.84 8.05 -12.12
N TRP A 13 -11.15 8.26 -12.24
CA TRP A 13 -11.97 9.30 -11.65
C TRP A 13 -13.15 8.64 -10.93
N SER A 14 -14.04 9.43 -10.33
CA SER A 14 -15.17 8.88 -9.58
C SER A 14 -16.15 8.07 -10.44
N ASP A 15 -16.29 8.39 -11.73
CA ASP A 15 -17.26 7.78 -12.64
C ASP A 15 -16.85 6.39 -13.16
N ASN A 16 -15.55 6.10 -13.23
CA ASN A 16 -15.02 4.81 -13.70
C ASN A 16 -14.35 3.97 -12.60
N LEU A 17 -14.29 4.46 -11.36
CA LEU A 17 -13.56 3.83 -10.25
C LEU A 17 -13.90 2.35 -10.06
N GLU A 18 -15.19 1.97 -9.96
CA GLU A 18 -15.57 0.57 -9.77
C GLU A 18 -15.10 -0.30 -10.94
N SER A 19 -15.29 0.17 -12.18
CA SER A 19 -14.95 -0.60 -13.38
C SER A 19 -13.44 -0.88 -13.48
N GLU A 20 -12.62 0.10 -13.09
CA GLU A 20 -11.16 -0.04 -13.09
C GLU A 20 -10.70 -0.99 -11.97
N PHE A 21 -11.32 -0.94 -10.79
CA PHE A 21 -11.06 -1.91 -9.73
C PHE A 21 -11.49 -3.34 -10.10
N GLU A 22 -12.56 -3.50 -10.89
CA GLU A 22 -12.92 -4.81 -11.42
C GLU A 22 -11.88 -5.37 -12.38
N LEU A 23 -11.26 -4.53 -13.20
CA LEU A 23 -10.15 -4.94 -14.08
C LEU A 23 -8.93 -5.35 -13.24
N ILE A 24 -8.53 -4.51 -12.27
CA ILE A 24 -7.42 -4.81 -11.36
C ILE A 24 -7.66 -6.14 -10.63
N SER A 25 -8.86 -6.36 -10.10
CA SER A 25 -9.20 -7.58 -9.37
C SER A 25 -9.11 -8.84 -10.24
N ARG A 26 -9.30 -8.72 -11.56
CA ARG A 26 -9.18 -9.85 -12.50
C ARG A 26 -7.73 -10.19 -12.83
N VAL A 27 -6.83 -9.20 -12.83
CA VAL A 27 -5.45 -9.37 -13.30
C VAL A 27 -4.43 -9.51 -12.16
N ILE A 28 -4.75 -9.11 -10.92
CA ILE A 28 -3.77 -9.07 -9.82
C ILE A 28 -3.10 -10.43 -9.51
N ASP A 29 -3.81 -11.54 -9.71
CA ASP A 29 -3.25 -12.88 -9.47
C ASP A 29 -2.23 -13.29 -10.55
N ASP A 30 -2.42 -12.81 -11.79
CA ASP A 30 -1.51 -13.07 -12.93
C ASP A 30 -0.35 -12.05 -12.98
N PHE A 31 -0.58 -10.85 -12.45
CA PHE A 31 0.36 -9.73 -12.41
C PHE A 31 0.65 -9.27 -10.96
N PRO A 32 1.30 -10.12 -10.13
CA PRO A 32 1.39 -9.91 -8.69
C PRO A 32 2.47 -8.91 -8.25
N PHE A 33 3.23 -8.30 -9.17
CA PHE A 33 4.15 -7.22 -8.83
C PHE A 33 3.43 -5.88 -9.00
N VAL A 34 3.26 -5.15 -7.90
CA VAL A 34 2.60 -3.84 -7.90
C VAL A 34 3.65 -2.79 -7.63
N SER A 35 3.94 -1.95 -8.62
CA SER A 35 4.71 -0.73 -8.40
C SER A 35 3.80 0.47 -8.17
N MET A 36 4.22 1.33 -7.25
CA MET A 36 3.39 2.42 -6.75
C MET A 36 4.21 3.68 -6.50
N ASP A 37 3.56 4.82 -6.76
CA ASP A 37 4.04 6.17 -6.49
C ASP A 37 2.82 7.07 -6.17
N THR A 38 3.02 8.17 -5.44
CA THR A 38 1.93 9.09 -5.08
C THR A 38 2.30 10.55 -5.26
N GLU A 39 1.30 11.38 -5.58
CA GLU A 39 1.44 12.84 -5.56
C GLU A 39 0.64 13.44 -4.41
N PHE A 40 1.25 14.36 -3.68
CA PHE A 40 0.67 15.00 -2.50
C PHE A 40 1.19 16.45 -2.36
N PRO A 41 0.54 17.31 -1.55
CA PRO A 41 0.76 18.76 -1.55
C PRO A 41 2.06 19.21 -0.84
N GLY A 42 3.11 18.37 -0.85
CA GLY A 42 4.40 18.65 -0.24
C GLY A 42 4.41 18.53 1.28
N LEU A 43 5.26 19.32 1.94
CA LEU A 43 5.49 19.29 3.38
C LEU A 43 5.24 20.67 4.01
N VAL A 44 4.33 20.73 4.97
CA VAL A 44 4.01 21.93 5.76
C VAL A 44 4.70 21.91 7.12
N PHE A 45 4.99 20.73 7.66
CA PHE A 45 5.85 20.56 8.83
C PHE A 45 7.23 20.10 8.39
N ARG A 46 8.26 20.88 8.74
CA ARG A 46 9.65 20.56 8.42
C ARG A 46 10.45 20.25 9.68
N PRO A 47 11.51 19.44 9.59
CA PRO A 47 12.43 19.26 10.71
C PRO A 47 12.96 20.62 11.16
N LYS A 48 13.06 20.83 12.47
CA LYS A 48 13.83 21.97 12.99
C LYS A 48 15.31 21.70 12.69
N VAL A 49 15.86 22.44 11.73
CA VAL A 49 17.29 22.38 11.43
C VAL A 49 18.02 23.22 12.46
N ASP A 50 18.81 22.57 13.32
CA ASP A 50 19.76 23.26 14.18
C ASP A 50 21.00 23.59 13.35
N LEU A 51 21.09 24.85 12.90
CA LEU A 51 22.19 25.36 12.07
C LEU A 51 23.55 25.32 12.79
N THR A 52 23.58 25.05 14.09
CA THR A 52 24.82 24.92 14.86
C THR A 52 25.44 23.51 14.80
N ARG A 53 24.71 22.50 14.30
CA ARG A 53 25.18 21.12 14.22
C ARG A 53 25.67 20.72 12.82
N PRO A 54 26.74 19.92 12.69
CA PRO A 54 27.19 19.36 11.42
C PRO A 54 26.07 18.58 10.71
N TYR A 55 25.99 18.66 9.38
CA TYR A 55 24.94 18.01 8.56
C TYR A 55 24.80 16.49 8.82
N HIS A 56 25.90 15.81 9.10
CA HIS A 56 25.90 14.38 9.43
C HIS A 56 25.27 14.05 10.80
N GLU A 57 25.26 15.00 11.72
CA GLU A 57 24.63 14.89 13.04
C GLU A 57 23.15 15.33 13.03
N GLN A 58 22.69 15.87 11.89
CA GLN A 58 21.27 16.19 11.64
C GLN A 58 20.50 15.00 11.06
N LEU A 59 21.14 13.83 10.91
CA LEU A 59 20.45 12.60 10.50
C LEU A 59 19.44 12.22 11.56
N LEU A 60 18.17 12.48 11.26
CA LEU A 60 17.05 12.11 12.11
C LEU A 60 17.05 10.61 12.32
N ARG A 61 16.86 10.18 13.56
CA ARG A 61 16.57 8.77 13.84
C ARG A 61 15.30 8.38 13.09
N PRO A 62 15.14 7.11 12.66
CA PRO A 62 13.93 6.65 11.99
C PRO A 62 12.63 7.05 12.68
N SER A 63 12.60 7.02 14.03
CA SER A 63 11.45 7.44 14.82
C SER A 63 11.18 8.95 14.79
N ASP A 64 12.21 9.79 14.67
CA ASP A 64 12.04 11.24 14.53
C ASP A 64 11.60 11.60 13.10
N HIS A 65 12.11 10.89 12.09
CA HIS A 65 11.63 11.01 10.71
C HIS A 65 10.15 10.61 10.62
N TYR A 66 9.77 9.50 11.24
CA TYR A 66 8.37 9.06 11.29
C TYR A 66 7.44 10.10 11.91
N LYS A 67 7.84 10.79 13.00
CA LYS A 67 7.00 11.84 13.61
C LYS A 67 6.69 12.97 12.63
N ILE A 68 7.68 13.40 11.86
CA ILE A 68 7.49 14.47 10.85
C ILE A 68 6.59 13.99 9.71
N LEU A 69 6.81 12.75 9.26
CA LEU A 69 5.95 12.11 8.27
C LEU A 69 4.50 12.07 8.77
N LYS A 70 4.27 11.56 9.98
CA LYS A 70 2.95 11.52 10.63
C LYS A 70 2.29 12.89 10.66
N SER A 71 2.98 13.92 11.16
CA SER A 71 2.40 15.28 11.23
C SER A 71 1.97 15.81 9.87
N ASN A 72 2.74 15.55 8.81
CA ASN A 72 2.36 15.96 7.46
C ASN A 72 1.23 15.11 6.90
N VAL A 73 1.33 13.78 6.95
CA VAL A 73 0.33 12.87 6.39
C VAL A 73 -1.03 13.06 7.06
N ASP A 74 -1.08 13.24 8.39
CA ASP A 74 -2.34 13.46 9.10
C ASP A 74 -2.99 14.79 8.70
N ALA A 75 -2.20 15.84 8.52
CA ALA A 75 -2.68 17.19 8.19
C ALA A 75 -2.99 17.42 6.70
N LEU A 76 -2.50 16.57 5.80
CA LEU A 76 -2.58 16.76 4.37
C LEU A 76 -3.41 15.67 3.68
N ASN A 77 -3.85 15.96 2.46
CA ASN A 77 -4.66 15.05 1.65
C ASN A 77 -3.89 14.61 0.40
N LEU A 78 -4.02 13.34 0.04
CA LEU A 78 -3.40 12.76 -1.15
C LEU A 78 -4.06 13.31 -2.42
N ILE A 79 -3.29 13.48 -3.50
CA ILE A 79 -3.79 14.04 -4.77
C ILE A 79 -3.88 12.94 -5.83
N GLN A 80 -2.83 12.13 -6.00
CA GLN A 80 -2.82 11.00 -6.94
C GLN A 80 -2.16 9.74 -6.37
N VAL A 81 -2.58 8.57 -6.87
CA VAL A 81 -1.88 7.29 -6.72
C VAL A 81 -1.67 6.69 -8.11
N GLY A 82 -0.45 6.27 -8.40
CA GLY A 82 -0.14 5.49 -9.60
C GLY A 82 0.07 4.04 -9.24
N LEU A 83 -0.54 3.13 -10.01
CA LEU A 83 -0.31 1.68 -9.87
C LEU A 83 0.09 1.08 -11.21
N THR A 84 1.21 0.36 -11.19
CA THR A 84 1.68 -0.48 -12.30
C THR A 84 1.66 -1.93 -11.84
N LEU A 85 0.87 -2.77 -12.51
CA LEU A 85 0.83 -4.22 -12.26
C LEU A 85 1.69 -4.93 -13.30
N SER A 86 2.52 -5.87 -12.86
CA SER A 86 3.40 -6.65 -13.73
C SER A 86 3.50 -8.10 -13.28
N ASP A 87 3.78 -8.99 -14.24
CA ASP A 87 4.27 -10.33 -13.96
C ASP A 87 5.77 -10.28 -13.59
N SER A 88 6.34 -11.45 -13.24
CA SER A 88 7.76 -11.58 -12.88
C SER A 88 8.74 -11.25 -14.01
N SER A 89 8.27 -11.32 -15.27
CA SER A 89 9.06 -11.05 -16.47
C SER A 89 9.02 -9.57 -16.89
N GLY A 90 8.16 -8.76 -16.28
CA GLY A 90 7.97 -7.35 -16.65
C GLY A 90 6.82 -7.08 -17.60
N ASN A 91 6.00 -8.09 -17.93
CA ASN A 91 4.85 -7.86 -18.78
C ASN A 91 3.75 -7.17 -17.98
N LEU A 92 3.17 -6.12 -18.57
CA LEU A 92 2.01 -5.41 -18.06
C LEU A 92 0.71 -6.02 -18.60
N PRO A 93 -0.43 -5.86 -17.91
CA PRO A 93 -1.71 -6.40 -18.34
C PRO A 93 -2.19 -5.78 -19.66
N VAL A 94 -2.72 -6.65 -20.53
CA VAL A 94 -3.39 -6.29 -21.78
C VAL A 94 -4.88 -6.51 -21.58
N LEU A 95 -5.66 -5.43 -21.65
CA LEU A 95 -7.10 -5.42 -21.31
C LEU A 95 -8.01 -5.27 -22.55
N GLY A 96 -7.41 -5.17 -23.74
CA GLY A 96 -8.09 -4.97 -25.02
C GLY A 96 -7.77 -6.06 -26.04
N THR A 97 -8.22 -5.86 -27.27
CA THR A 97 -7.91 -6.73 -28.42
C THR A 97 -6.64 -6.30 -29.15
N ASP A 98 -6.15 -5.09 -28.87
CA ASP A 98 -4.84 -4.60 -29.28
C ASP A 98 -3.78 -5.02 -28.24
N ASP A 99 -2.53 -5.20 -28.67
CA ASP A 99 -1.38 -5.48 -27.79
C ASP A 99 -1.01 -4.30 -26.86
N THR A 100 -1.98 -3.43 -26.53
CA THR A 100 -1.83 -2.26 -25.66
C THR A 100 -1.79 -2.70 -24.20
N GLN A 101 -0.76 -2.22 -23.51
CA GLN A 101 -0.53 -2.45 -22.09
C GLN A 101 -1.09 -1.30 -21.25
N PHE A 102 -1.54 -1.60 -20.04
CA PHE A 102 -2.21 -0.62 -19.19
C PHE A 102 -1.58 -0.48 -17.80
N ILE A 103 -1.57 0.76 -17.32
CA ILE A 103 -1.24 1.16 -15.94
C ILE A 103 -2.32 2.14 -15.46
N TRP A 104 -2.43 2.35 -14.16
CA TRP A 104 -3.51 3.15 -13.56
C TRP A 104 -3.00 4.42 -12.88
N GLN A 105 -3.77 5.50 -12.99
CA GLN A 105 -3.58 6.72 -12.23
C GLN A 105 -4.90 7.14 -11.61
N PHE A 106 -4.98 7.07 -10.28
CA PHE A 106 -6.13 7.44 -9.48
C PHE A 106 -6.03 8.91 -9.07
N ASN A 107 -7.08 9.68 -9.34
CA ASN A 107 -7.12 11.11 -9.09
C ASN A 107 -8.14 11.42 -7.99
N PHE A 108 -7.72 11.97 -6.84
CA PHE A 108 -8.57 12.14 -5.65
C PHE A 108 -9.19 13.55 -5.54
N CYS A 109 -10.38 13.64 -4.95
CA CYS A 109 -11.07 14.92 -4.70
C CYS A 109 -10.89 15.45 -3.26
N ASP A 110 -10.24 14.69 -2.38
CA ASP A 110 -10.06 15.05 -0.97
C ASP A 110 -9.27 16.35 -0.76
N PHE A 111 -8.38 16.70 -1.70
CA PHE A 111 -7.56 17.91 -1.65
C PHE A 111 -8.19 19.08 -2.40
N ASP A 112 -8.32 20.23 -1.74
CA ASP A 112 -8.76 21.50 -2.30
C ASP A 112 -7.69 22.57 -2.07
N VAL A 113 -7.13 23.12 -3.15
CA VAL A 113 -6.06 24.13 -3.09
C VAL A 113 -6.48 25.39 -2.33
N GLU A 114 -7.77 25.78 -2.41
CA GLU A 114 -8.24 27.02 -1.78
C GLU A 114 -8.44 26.88 -0.27
N ARG A 115 -8.64 25.65 0.21
CA ARG A 115 -9.02 25.34 1.59
C ARG A 115 -7.90 24.68 2.39
N ASP A 116 -7.18 23.76 1.77
CA ASP A 116 -6.29 22.83 2.46
C ASP A 116 -4.86 23.36 2.52
N ALA A 117 -4.17 23.03 3.61
CA ALA A 117 -2.76 23.36 3.78
C ALA A 117 -1.93 22.66 2.69
N HIS A 118 -0.90 23.35 2.19
CA HIS A 118 0.00 22.82 1.16
C HIS A 118 1.30 23.61 1.10
N ALA A 119 2.33 23.01 0.50
CA ALA A 119 3.53 23.72 0.09
C ALA A 119 3.29 24.39 -1.29
N PRO A 120 3.40 25.73 -1.41
CA PRO A 120 3.12 26.43 -2.67
C PRO A 120 3.95 25.93 -3.84
N ASP A 121 5.25 25.66 -3.62
CA ASP A 121 6.16 25.15 -4.65
C ASP A 121 5.73 23.77 -5.18
N SER A 122 5.18 22.91 -4.31
CA SER A 122 4.68 21.59 -4.72
C SER A 122 3.44 21.72 -5.61
N ILE A 123 2.49 22.61 -5.27
CA ILE A 123 1.29 22.83 -6.08
C ILE A 123 1.66 23.44 -7.44
N GLU A 124 2.57 24.40 -7.47
CA GLU A 124 3.04 24.99 -8.71
C GLU A 124 3.76 23.96 -9.60
N LEU A 125 4.58 23.09 -9.03
CA LEU A 125 5.20 21.98 -9.75
C LEU A 125 4.15 21.05 -10.36
N LEU A 126 3.17 20.61 -9.58
CA LEU A 126 2.11 19.71 -10.04
C LEU A 126 1.26 20.35 -11.16
N ARG A 127 0.93 21.64 -11.07
CA ARG A 127 0.26 22.38 -12.15
C ARG A 127 1.07 22.34 -13.44
N ARG A 128 2.38 22.60 -13.37
CA ARG A 128 3.28 22.57 -14.54
C ARG A 128 3.35 21.17 -15.18
N GLN A 129 3.18 20.13 -14.38
CA GLN A 129 3.17 18.73 -14.85
C GLN A 129 1.79 18.26 -15.32
N GLY A 130 0.78 19.13 -15.24
CA GLY A 130 -0.53 18.94 -15.85
C GLY A 130 -1.61 18.44 -14.89
N VAL A 131 -1.40 18.55 -13.58
CA VAL A 131 -2.46 18.29 -12.59
C VAL A 131 -3.50 19.40 -12.65
N ASP A 132 -4.74 19.02 -12.97
CA ASP A 132 -5.90 19.90 -13.03
C ASP A 132 -6.68 19.85 -11.71
N PHE A 133 -6.34 20.73 -10.79
CA PHE A 133 -6.93 20.77 -9.44
C PHE A 133 -8.45 21.02 -9.44
N GLU A 134 -8.98 21.75 -10.43
CA GLU A 134 -10.44 21.95 -10.54
C GLU A 134 -11.13 20.66 -10.95
N LYS A 135 -10.52 19.90 -11.87
CA LYS A 135 -11.02 18.58 -12.24
C LYS A 135 -10.92 17.59 -11.08
N HIS A 136 -9.86 17.62 -10.27
CA HIS A 136 -9.75 16.84 -9.03
C HIS A 136 -10.90 17.13 -8.08
N LYS A 137 -11.17 18.41 -7.79
CA LYS A 137 -12.27 18.84 -6.91
C LYS A 137 -13.64 18.38 -7.42
N LYS A 138 -13.87 18.45 -8.73
CA LYS A 138 -15.19 18.15 -9.34
C LYS A 138 -15.44 16.66 -9.61
N ASN A 139 -14.42 15.95 -10.11
CA ASN A 139 -14.56 14.61 -10.66
C ASN A 139 -13.67 13.57 -9.94
N GLY A 140 -12.86 14.00 -8.97
CA GLY A 140 -11.94 13.13 -8.28
C GLY A 140 -12.64 12.06 -7.43
N ILE A 141 -11.88 11.03 -7.11
CA ILE A 141 -12.27 9.89 -6.30
C ILE A 141 -12.33 10.31 -4.83
N ASP A 142 -13.41 9.92 -4.15
CA ASP A 142 -13.47 9.94 -2.69
C ASP A 142 -12.55 8.83 -2.14
N SER A 143 -11.55 9.22 -1.33
CA SER A 143 -10.62 8.28 -0.69
C SER A 143 -11.31 7.20 0.14
N VAL A 144 -12.50 7.44 0.69
CA VAL A 144 -13.32 6.42 1.38
C VAL A 144 -13.64 5.28 0.41
N ARG A 145 -14.16 5.63 -0.76
CA ARG A 145 -14.60 4.65 -1.75
C ARG A 145 -13.42 3.88 -2.33
N PHE A 146 -12.30 4.58 -2.56
CA PHE A 146 -11.05 3.95 -2.96
C PHE A 146 -10.56 2.92 -1.93
N ALA A 147 -10.65 3.22 -0.63
CA ALA A 147 -10.23 2.31 0.43
C ALA A 147 -11.06 1.01 0.43
N GLU A 148 -12.39 1.11 0.32
CA GLU A 148 -13.30 -0.03 0.26
C GLU A 148 -12.99 -0.98 -0.91
N LEU A 149 -12.78 -0.40 -2.09
CA LEU A 149 -12.48 -1.16 -3.31
C LEU A 149 -11.08 -1.78 -3.23
N THR A 150 -10.10 -1.05 -2.70
CA THR A 150 -8.74 -1.57 -2.47
C THR A 150 -8.77 -2.80 -1.58
N MET A 151 -9.52 -2.75 -0.46
CA MET A 151 -9.65 -3.87 0.49
C MET A 151 -10.26 -5.13 -0.13
N SER A 152 -11.10 -4.99 -1.15
CA SER A 152 -11.79 -6.11 -1.82
C SER A 152 -11.14 -6.53 -3.15
N SER A 153 -10.13 -5.79 -3.62
CA SER A 153 -9.50 -6.02 -4.93
C SER A 153 -8.48 -7.16 -4.97
N GLY A 154 -7.87 -7.48 -3.83
CA GLY A 154 -6.71 -8.38 -3.76
C GLY A 154 -5.35 -7.68 -3.89
N LEU A 155 -5.30 -6.35 -4.03
CA LEU A 155 -4.05 -5.57 -3.98
C LEU A 155 -3.38 -5.62 -2.60
N VAL A 156 -4.19 -5.55 -1.55
CA VAL A 156 -3.75 -5.57 -0.14
C VAL A 156 -4.23 -6.85 0.53
N CYS A 157 -3.58 -7.20 1.65
CA CYS A 157 -3.82 -8.43 2.40
C CYS A 157 -3.61 -9.70 1.55
N ASN A 158 -2.80 -9.62 0.50
CA ASN A 158 -2.51 -10.72 -0.42
C ASN A 158 -1.00 -11.04 -0.39
N ASP A 159 -0.61 -12.17 0.20
CA ASP A 159 0.81 -12.56 0.34
C ASP A 159 1.49 -12.91 -1.00
N SER A 160 0.71 -13.11 -2.06
CA SER A 160 1.24 -13.31 -3.42
C SER A 160 1.79 -12.00 -3.99
N VAL A 161 1.24 -10.86 -3.57
CA VAL A 161 1.59 -9.54 -4.09
C VAL A 161 2.95 -9.09 -3.56
N SER A 162 3.77 -8.54 -4.45
CA SER A 162 5.04 -7.90 -4.13
C SER A 162 4.98 -6.42 -4.51
N TRP A 163 5.22 -5.54 -3.55
CA TRP A 163 5.20 -4.10 -3.74
C TRP A 163 6.59 -3.58 -4.09
N VAL A 164 6.68 -2.72 -5.10
CA VAL A 164 7.92 -2.08 -5.55
C VAL A 164 7.74 -0.57 -5.58
N THR A 165 8.51 0.15 -4.79
CA THR A 165 8.29 1.57 -4.56
C THR A 165 9.59 2.35 -4.57
N PHE A 166 9.55 3.67 -4.54
CA PHE A 166 10.76 4.50 -4.47
C PHE A 166 10.62 5.56 -3.37
N HIS A 167 11.44 5.45 -2.32
CA HIS A 167 11.47 6.43 -1.22
C HIS A 167 10.10 6.61 -0.54
N SER A 168 9.43 5.49 -0.29
CA SER A 168 7.97 5.44 -0.25
C SER A 168 7.36 5.53 1.15
N ALA A 169 8.08 6.14 2.08
CA ALA A 169 7.61 6.31 3.45
C ALA A 169 6.29 7.09 3.46
N TYR A 170 6.24 8.23 2.75
CA TYR A 170 5.03 9.06 2.63
C TYR A 170 3.93 8.35 1.86
N ASP A 171 4.26 7.67 0.76
CA ASP A 171 3.28 6.94 -0.05
C ASP A 171 2.51 5.91 0.78
N PHE A 172 3.23 5.07 1.53
CA PHE A 172 2.59 4.12 2.45
C PHE A 172 1.92 4.83 3.62
N GLY A 173 2.45 5.96 4.09
CA GLY A 173 1.76 6.82 5.06
C GLY A 173 0.35 7.18 4.60
N TYR A 174 0.22 7.75 3.40
CA TYR A 174 -1.08 8.13 2.85
C TYR A 174 -1.99 6.92 2.64
N LEU A 175 -1.49 5.83 2.07
CA LEU A 175 -2.32 4.63 1.88
C LEU A 175 -2.77 4.02 3.22
N VAL A 176 -1.92 3.98 4.25
CA VAL A 176 -2.32 3.52 5.60
C VAL A 176 -3.37 4.45 6.20
N LYS A 177 -3.21 5.78 6.09
CA LYS A 177 -4.22 6.75 6.54
C LYS A 177 -5.57 6.51 5.84
N ILE A 178 -5.55 6.35 4.52
CA ILE A 178 -6.75 6.11 3.71
C ILE A 178 -7.41 4.77 4.06
N LEU A 179 -6.63 3.69 4.16
CA LEU A 179 -7.14 2.33 4.43
C LEU A 179 -7.66 2.16 5.86
N THR A 180 -7.06 2.86 6.84
CA THR A 180 -7.49 2.79 8.25
C THR A 180 -8.56 3.81 8.62
N ARG A 181 -8.74 4.86 7.80
CA ARG A 181 -9.63 5.99 8.06
C ARG A 181 -9.35 6.68 9.39
N ARG A 182 -8.07 6.73 9.78
CA ARG A 182 -7.57 7.29 11.02
C ARG A 182 -6.24 7.98 10.78
N ASP A 183 -5.89 8.86 11.69
CA ASP A 183 -4.53 9.37 11.81
C ASP A 183 -3.54 8.21 11.98
N LEU A 184 -2.31 8.41 11.52
CA LEU A 184 -1.28 7.39 11.60
C LEU A 184 -0.95 7.02 13.06
N PRO A 185 -0.47 5.81 13.36
CA PRO A 185 -0.12 5.41 14.72
C PRO A 185 0.91 6.33 15.39
N GLU A 186 0.88 6.45 16.71
CA GLU A 186 1.85 7.32 17.42
C GLU A 186 3.30 6.82 17.29
N GLY A 187 3.50 5.49 17.26
CA GLY A 187 4.81 4.87 17.18
C GLY A 187 5.14 4.30 15.80
N LEU A 188 6.40 4.46 15.38
CA LEU A 188 6.93 3.85 14.15
C LEU A 188 6.69 2.34 14.08
N ASP A 189 6.86 1.64 15.21
CA ASP A 189 6.73 0.17 15.25
C ASP A 189 5.29 -0.29 14.97
N GLU A 190 4.32 0.46 15.46
CA GLU A 190 2.91 0.20 15.21
C GLU A 190 2.55 0.53 13.76
N PHE A 191 3.05 1.64 13.21
CA PHE A 191 2.92 1.96 11.79
C PHE A 191 3.46 0.85 10.88
N LEU A 192 4.71 0.42 11.11
CA LEU A 192 5.32 -0.66 10.33
C LEU A 192 4.56 -1.99 10.50
N ARG A 193 3.94 -2.23 11.66
CA ARG A 193 3.08 -3.40 11.88
C ARG A 193 1.82 -3.34 11.02
N ILE A 194 1.13 -2.20 11.00
CA ILE A 194 -0.06 -1.99 10.16
C ILE A 194 0.30 -2.05 8.67
N LEU A 195 1.42 -1.45 8.27
CA LEU A 195 1.93 -1.54 6.90
C LEU A 195 2.12 -2.99 6.48
N ARG A 196 2.81 -3.80 7.28
CA ARG A 196 2.99 -5.24 7.00
C ARG A 196 1.66 -5.99 6.93
N VAL A 197 0.63 -5.57 7.65
CA VAL A 197 -0.68 -6.20 7.59
C VAL A 197 -1.31 -6.01 6.21
N PHE A 198 -1.28 -4.80 5.67
CA PHE A 198 -1.89 -4.49 4.36
C PHE A 198 -1.01 -4.89 3.19
N PHE A 199 0.29 -4.64 3.25
CA PHE A 199 1.18 -4.75 2.09
C PHE A 199 2.11 -5.97 2.13
N GLY A 200 2.01 -6.77 3.18
CA GLY A 200 2.82 -7.98 3.35
C GLY A 200 4.28 -7.68 3.68
N ASN A 201 5.14 -8.67 3.47
CA ASN A 201 6.58 -8.56 3.74
C ASN A 201 7.41 -8.28 2.47
N LYS A 202 6.82 -8.52 1.29
CA LYS A 202 7.49 -8.38 -0.01
C LYS A 202 7.37 -6.93 -0.50
N VAL A 203 7.90 -6.00 0.27
CA VAL A 203 7.95 -4.57 -0.06
C VAL A 203 9.39 -4.19 -0.38
N TYR A 204 9.64 -3.73 -1.60
CA TYR A 204 10.98 -3.37 -2.08
C TYR A 204 11.04 -1.88 -2.34
N ASP A 205 11.64 -1.14 -1.40
CA ASP A 205 11.94 0.28 -1.60
C ASP A 205 13.25 0.42 -2.39
N VAL A 206 13.13 0.79 -3.66
CA VAL A 206 14.26 0.99 -4.58
C VAL A 206 15.27 1.98 -4.01
N LYS A 207 14.81 3.03 -3.30
CA LYS A 207 15.70 4.02 -2.70
C LYS A 207 16.55 3.38 -1.60
N HIS A 208 15.97 2.52 -0.77
CA HIS A 208 16.72 1.75 0.21
C HIS A 208 17.73 0.82 -0.46
N MET A 209 17.31 0.08 -1.49
CA MET A 209 18.15 -0.88 -2.20
C MET A 209 19.36 -0.22 -2.90
N THR A 210 19.24 1.02 -3.37
CA THR A 210 20.37 1.74 -4.00
C THR A 210 21.57 1.90 -3.07
N ARG A 211 21.38 1.87 -1.74
CA ARG A 211 22.47 1.92 -0.76
C ARG A 211 23.45 0.75 -0.87
N PHE A 212 23.02 -0.35 -1.48
CA PHE A 212 23.82 -1.56 -1.70
C PHE A 212 24.36 -1.66 -3.13
N CYS A 213 24.09 -0.64 -3.96
CA CYS A 213 24.53 -0.57 -5.34
C CYS A 213 25.59 0.52 -5.48
N LYS A 214 26.79 0.17 -5.96
CA LYS A 214 27.82 1.18 -6.23
C LYS A 214 27.33 2.14 -7.33
N SER A 215 27.55 3.43 -7.11
CA SER A 215 27.29 4.51 -8.08
C SER A 215 25.82 4.86 -8.36
N LEU A 216 24.86 4.31 -7.62
CA LEU A 216 23.44 4.69 -7.73
C LEU A 216 23.04 5.68 -6.62
N TYR A 217 22.60 6.88 -7.00
CA TYR A 217 22.18 7.93 -6.06
C TYR A 217 21.25 8.97 -6.72
N GLY A 218 20.59 9.78 -5.91
CA GLY A 218 19.65 10.82 -6.35
C GLY A 218 18.17 10.38 -6.35
N GLY A 219 17.32 11.17 -7.01
CA GLY A 219 15.89 10.88 -7.21
C GLY A 219 15.65 9.86 -8.32
N LEU A 220 14.38 9.49 -8.52
CA LEU A 220 13.97 8.43 -9.44
C LEU A 220 14.44 8.67 -10.87
N ASP A 221 14.20 9.86 -11.44
CA ASP A 221 14.63 10.17 -12.81
C ASP A 221 16.15 10.05 -13.02
N ARG A 222 16.95 10.49 -12.04
CA ARG A 222 18.42 10.36 -12.10
C ARG A 222 18.86 8.91 -12.02
N LEU A 223 18.17 8.13 -11.18
CA LEU A 223 18.45 6.71 -11.04
C LEU A 223 18.13 5.96 -12.34
N ALA A 224 16.95 6.21 -12.91
CA ALA A 224 16.54 5.66 -14.20
C ALA A 224 17.54 6.01 -15.31
N GLN A 225 17.95 7.28 -15.39
CA GLN A 225 18.97 7.73 -16.35
C GLN A 225 20.31 7.00 -16.17
N THR A 226 20.76 6.80 -14.93
CA THR A 226 22.02 6.10 -14.63
C THR A 226 21.96 4.62 -15.04
N LEU A 227 20.76 4.03 -14.98
CA LEU A 227 20.51 2.64 -15.37
C LEU A 227 20.12 2.48 -16.84
N ASP A 228 20.14 3.56 -17.64
CA ASP A 228 19.71 3.59 -19.04
C ASP A 228 18.25 3.13 -19.21
N VAL A 229 17.39 3.56 -18.29
CA VAL A 229 15.95 3.31 -18.30
C VAL A 229 15.23 4.60 -18.71
N ASN A 230 14.47 4.52 -19.81
CA ASN A 230 13.68 5.64 -20.31
C ASN A 230 12.24 5.57 -19.77
N ARG A 231 11.65 6.74 -19.53
CA ARG A 231 10.22 6.88 -19.22
C ARG A 231 9.39 6.47 -20.43
N ALA A 232 8.59 5.42 -20.28
CA ALA A 232 7.86 4.81 -21.39
C ALA A 232 6.58 5.57 -21.79
N VAL A 233 5.93 6.24 -20.84
CA VAL A 233 4.67 6.97 -21.04
C VAL A 233 4.52 8.04 -19.96
N GLY A 234 3.79 9.11 -20.24
CA GLY A 234 3.50 10.18 -19.27
C GLY A 234 4.67 11.11 -19.00
N LYS A 235 4.57 11.91 -17.93
CA LYS A 235 5.57 12.91 -17.52
C LYS A 235 6.08 12.60 -16.11
N SER A 236 7.20 13.22 -15.75
CA SER A 236 7.69 13.22 -14.35
C SER A 236 6.72 14.01 -13.47
N HIS A 237 6.56 13.55 -12.22
CA HIS A 237 5.55 14.00 -11.26
C HIS A 237 4.11 13.78 -11.74
N GLN A 238 3.89 12.59 -12.29
CA GLN A 238 2.56 12.03 -12.52
C GLN A 238 2.60 10.61 -11.99
N ALA A 239 1.84 10.35 -10.92
CA ALA A 239 1.96 9.13 -10.14
C ALA A 239 1.90 7.86 -11.02
N GLY A 240 1.02 7.81 -12.03
CA GLY A 240 0.93 6.68 -12.95
C GLY A 240 2.25 6.43 -13.70
N SER A 241 2.80 7.49 -14.31
CA SER A 241 4.07 7.44 -15.04
C SER A 241 5.25 7.07 -14.13
N ASP A 242 5.32 7.66 -12.93
CA ASP A 242 6.39 7.42 -11.97
C ASP A 242 6.32 6.01 -11.35
N SER A 243 5.13 5.43 -11.18
CA SER A 243 4.99 4.03 -10.78
C SER A 243 5.59 3.07 -11.82
N LEU A 244 5.42 3.35 -13.12
CA LEU A 244 6.02 2.52 -14.18
C LEU A 244 7.53 2.73 -14.27
N LEU A 245 8.00 3.97 -14.13
CA LEU A 245 9.43 4.26 -14.10
C LEU A 245 10.10 3.57 -12.91
N THR A 246 9.44 3.55 -11.75
CA THR A 246 9.87 2.82 -10.55
C THR A 246 10.00 1.33 -10.83
N TRP A 247 8.99 0.72 -11.46
CA TRP A 247 9.04 -0.69 -11.85
C TRP A 247 10.22 -1.02 -12.79
N HIS A 248 10.35 -0.30 -13.90
CA HIS A 248 11.43 -0.56 -14.86
C HIS A 248 12.82 -0.33 -14.25
N THR A 249 12.95 0.69 -13.40
CA THR A 249 14.18 0.99 -12.67
C THR A 249 14.53 -0.15 -11.72
N PHE A 250 13.55 -0.68 -10.98
CA PHE A 250 13.72 -1.84 -10.11
C PHE A 250 14.16 -3.08 -10.90
N GLN A 251 13.51 -3.39 -12.02
CA GLN A 251 13.88 -4.55 -12.85
C GLN A 251 15.33 -4.44 -13.33
N LYS A 252 15.70 -3.29 -13.89
CA LYS A 252 17.07 -3.06 -14.36
C LYS A 252 18.08 -3.12 -13.23
N MET A 253 17.76 -2.55 -12.08
CA MET A 253 18.61 -2.60 -10.88
C MET A 253 18.78 -4.05 -10.39
N ARG A 254 17.70 -4.83 -10.31
CA ARG A 254 17.71 -6.26 -9.95
C ARG A 254 18.63 -7.04 -10.88
N ASP A 255 18.47 -6.86 -12.18
CA ASP A 255 19.19 -7.62 -13.21
C ASP A 255 20.68 -7.25 -13.31
N VAL A 256 21.10 -6.09 -12.79
CA VAL A 256 22.50 -5.63 -12.81
C VAL A 256 23.20 -5.88 -11.46
N TYR A 257 22.53 -5.59 -10.34
CA TYR A 257 23.17 -5.54 -9.02
C TYR A 257 22.79 -6.70 -8.10
N PHE A 258 21.66 -7.39 -8.36
CA PHE A 258 21.11 -8.42 -7.47
C PHE A 258 20.99 -9.79 -8.14
N VAL A 259 21.80 -10.06 -9.16
CA VAL A 259 21.76 -11.31 -9.95
C VAL A 259 21.97 -12.57 -9.09
N ASN A 260 22.88 -12.49 -8.10
CA ASN A 260 23.28 -13.65 -7.30
C ASN A 260 22.49 -13.80 -6.00
N GLU A 261 22.27 -12.69 -5.29
CA GLU A 261 21.67 -12.71 -3.95
C GLU A 261 20.17 -12.42 -3.96
N GLY A 262 19.64 -11.95 -5.10
CA GLY A 262 18.25 -11.53 -5.23
C GLY A 262 17.93 -10.26 -4.43
N PRO A 263 16.74 -9.66 -4.66
CA PRO A 263 16.29 -8.49 -3.92
C PRO A 263 15.73 -8.84 -2.52
N GLU A 264 15.45 -10.11 -2.22
CA GLU A 264 14.66 -10.58 -1.08
C GLU A 264 15.23 -10.18 0.28
N LYS A 265 16.56 -10.11 0.40
CA LYS A 265 17.24 -9.66 1.64
C LYS A 265 16.95 -8.20 2.02
N HIS A 266 16.40 -7.42 1.10
CA HIS A 266 16.04 -6.02 1.30
C HIS A 266 14.53 -5.81 1.45
N ALA A 267 13.75 -6.89 1.43
CA ALA A 267 12.30 -6.82 1.54
C ALA A 267 11.86 -6.31 2.93
N GLY A 268 10.80 -5.50 2.94
CA GLY A 268 10.15 -5.00 4.15
C GLY A 268 10.84 -3.81 4.82
N VAL A 269 11.85 -3.22 4.17
CA VAL A 269 12.58 -2.05 4.70
C VAL A 269 12.29 -0.82 3.85
N LEU A 270 11.78 0.23 4.50
CA LEU A 270 11.53 1.53 3.86
C LEU A 270 12.68 2.49 4.14
N TYR A 271 13.08 3.25 3.12
CA TYR A 271 14.15 4.22 3.26
C TYR A 271 13.79 5.29 4.29
N GLY A 272 14.70 5.53 5.23
CA GLY A 272 14.53 6.54 6.28
C GLY A 272 13.66 6.09 7.46
N LEU A 273 13.04 4.91 7.40
CA LEU A 273 12.26 4.28 8.47
C LEU A 273 12.84 2.92 8.89
N GLU A 274 14.14 2.72 8.69
CA GLU A 274 14.79 1.43 8.97
C GLU A 274 14.73 1.10 10.47
N ASN A 275 13.89 0.14 10.85
CA ASN A 275 13.87 -0.40 12.20
C ASN A 275 14.38 -1.86 12.22
N THR A 276 15.45 -2.10 12.98
CA THR A 276 16.10 -3.41 13.16
C THR A 276 15.29 -4.43 13.98
N ILE A 277 14.17 -4.04 14.60
CA ILE A 277 13.44 -4.91 15.56
C ILE A 277 12.33 -5.75 14.91
N ALA A 278 12.00 -5.55 13.63
CA ALA A 278 10.84 -6.20 13.02
C ALA A 278 11.11 -7.61 12.43
N SER A 279 11.81 -8.47 13.13
CA SER A 279 11.84 -9.91 12.84
C SER A 279 10.87 -10.62 13.79
N ASN A 280 9.76 -11.12 13.23
CA ASN A 280 8.69 -11.90 13.87
C ASN A 280 7.54 -11.07 14.46
N VAL A 281 6.57 -10.72 13.61
CA VAL A 281 5.23 -10.34 14.06
C VAL A 281 4.21 -11.31 13.47
N VAL A 282 3.41 -11.90 14.35
CA VAL A 282 2.21 -12.67 14.00
C VAL A 282 1.24 -11.72 13.28
N GLY A 283 0.75 -12.11 12.09
CA GLY A 283 -0.13 -11.27 11.27
C GLY A 283 -1.36 -10.77 12.03
N SER A 284 -1.98 -9.68 11.56
CA SER A 284 -3.25 -9.23 12.13
C SER A 284 -4.30 -10.35 12.03
N PRO A 285 -5.32 -10.33 12.90
CA PRO A 285 -6.50 -11.18 12.77
C PRO A 285 -6.99 -11.29 11.32
N SER A 286 -7.19 -10.14 10.67
CA SER A 286 -7.61 -10.02 9.28
C SER A 286 -6.66 -10.70 8.30
N ARG A 287 -5.34 -10.48 8.46
CA ARG A 287 -4.31 -11.12 7.63
C ARG A 287 -4.31 -12.63 7.82
N ASN A 288 -4.31 -13.10 9.07
CA ASN A 288 -4.32 -14.53 9.39
C ASN A 288 -5.55 -15.22 8.79
N LEU A 289 -6.72 -14.58 8.81
CA LEU A 289 -7.93 -15.16 8.25
C LEU A 289 -7.89 -15.22 6.72
N VAL A 290 -7.42 -14.18 6.03
CA VAL A 290 -7.24 -14.22 4.56
C VAL A 290 -6.24 -15.31 4.18
N CYS A 291 -5.10 -15.40 4.87
CA CYS A 291 -4.09 -16.45 4.66
C CYS A 291 -4.65 -17.88 4.91
N LYS A 292 -5.44 -18.08 5.98
CA LYS A 292 -6.02 -19.39 6.33
C LYS A 292 -7.07 -19.84 5.33
N THR A 293 -7.88 -18.92 4.83
CA THR A 293 -9.06 -19.26 4.03
C THR A 293 -8.73 -19.53 2.57
N LYS A 294 -7.61 -19.01 2.01
CA LYS A 294 -7.24 -19.14 0.59
C LYS A 294 -8.36 -18.72 -0.38
N ILE A 295 -9.28 -17.86 0.07
CA ILE A 295 -10.47 -17.46 -0.69
C ILE A 295 -10.08 -16.36 -1.68
N LYS A 296 -10.41 -16.55 -2.97
CA LYS A 296 -10.23 -15.54 -4.02
C LYS A 296 -11.12 -14.32 -3.76
N SER A 297 -10.65 -13.13 -4.18
CA SER A 297 -11.35 -11.83 -4.01
C SER A 297 -12.80 -11.85 -4.50
N SER A 298 -13.10 -12.59 -5.58
CA SER A 298 -14.45 -12.74 -6.14
C SER A 298 -15.48 -13.39 -5.20
N PHE A 299 -15.03 -14.17 -4.22
CA PHE A 299 -15.89 -14.82 -3.23
C PHE A 299 -16.20 -13.90 -2.03
N LEU A 300 -15.32 -12.95 -1.70
CA LEU A 300 -15.50 -12.03 -0.57
C LEU A 300 -16.73 -11.11 -0.72
N ARG A 301 -17.29 -10.97 -1.93
CA ARG A 301 -18.57 -10.26 -2.17
C ARG A 301 -19.80 -10.97 -1.57
N LYS A 302 -19.69 -12.22 -1.09
CA LYS A 302 -20.80 -13.02 -0.52
C LYS A 302 -20.53 -13.48 0.92
N TRP A 303 -20.28 -12.52 1.82
CA TRP A 303 -19.85 -12.78 3.21
C TRP A 303 -20.75 -13.72 4.02
N LYS A 304 -22.07 -13.48 3.99
CA LYS A 304 -23.06 -14.28 4.74
C LYS A 304 -23.02 -15.76 4.33
N ASP A 305 -22.69 -16.03 3.07
CA ASP A 305 -22.62 -17.38 2.53
C ASP A 305 -21.34 -18.11 2.96
N ILE A 306 -20.27 -17.37 3.27
CA ILE A 306 -18.95 -17.93 3.63
C ILE A 306 -18.82 -18.19 5.14
N PHE A 307 -19.17 -17.20 5.96
CA PHE A 307 -18.92 -17.26 7.41
C PHE A 307 -20.18 -17.42 8.26
N GLY A 308 -21.35 -17.40 7.61
CA GLY A 308 -22.65 -17.48 8.29
C GLY A 308 -22.93 -16.25 9.17
N ASN A 309 -23.80 -16.44 10.16
CA ASN A 309 -24.15 -15.39 11.12
C ASN A 309 -23.09 -15.31 12.24
N LEU A 310 -22.15 -14.37 12.12
CA LEU A 310 -21.07 -14.16 13.09
C LEU A 310 -21.60 -13.84 14.51
N GLN A 311 -22.66 -13.03 14.62
CA GLN A 311 -23.25 -12.65 15.90
C GLN A 311 -23.78 -13.88 16.66
N LYS A 312 -24.47 -14.78 15.95
CA LYS A 312 -24.97 -16.03 16.53
C LYS A 312 -23.82 -16.93 16.97
N ARG A 313 -22.81 -17.12 16.11
CA ARG A 313 -21.63 -17.93 16.43
C ARG A 313 -20.85 -17.40 17.63
N LYS A 314 -20.82 -16.07 17.82
CA LYS A 314 -20.22 -15.43 18.99
C LYS A 314 -20.93 -15.84 20.26
N LEU A 315 -22.25 -15.69 20.27
CA LEU A 315 -23.09 -16.03 21.41
C LEU A 315 -22.96 -17.52 21.75
N ASP A 316 -22.98 -18.40 20.74
CA ASP A 316 -22.83 -19.85 20.93
C ASP A 316 -21.46 -20.20 21.57
N LEU A 317 -20.38 -19.57 21.12
CA LEU A 317 -19.02 -19.79 21.66
C LEU A 317 -18.83 -19.17 23.05
N GLU A 318 -19.39 -18.01 23.33
CA GLU A 318 -19.37 -17.38 24.65
C GLU A 318 -20.14 -18.23 25.67
N CYS A 319 -21.30 -18.78 25.29
CA CYS A 319 -22.04 -19.75 26.10
C CYS A 319 -21.24 -21.04 26.32
N ALA A 320 -20.59 -21.58 25.29
CA ALA A 320 -19.75 -22.77 25.41
C ALA A 320 -18.56 -22.53 26.35
N LEU A 321 -17.92 -21.35 26.26
CA LEU A 321 -16.81 -20.98 27.14
C LEU A 321 -17.27 -20.86 28.60
N MET A 322 -18.42 -20.24 28.84
CA MET A 322 -18.98 -20.10 30.19
C MET A 322 -19.33 -21.44 30.84
N ASN A 323 -19.71 -22.44 30.03
CA ASN A 323 -19.97 -23.81 30.49
C ASN A 323 -18.69 -24.64 30.69
N ALA A 324 -17.59 -24.33 29.99
CA ALA A 324 -16.33 -25.05 30.09
C ALA A 324 -15.42 -24.55 31.23
N GLN A 325 -15.46 -23.25 31.55
CA GLN A 325 -14.65 -22.62 32.61
C GLN A 325 -14.81 -23.20 34.03
N PRO A 326 -15.97 -23.73 34.45
CA PRO A 326 -16.13 -24.32 35.79
C PRO A 326 -15.51 -25.71 35.95
N ASP A 327 -15.19 -26.44 34.87
CA ASP A 327 -14.77 -27.85 34.91
C ASP A 327 -13.43 -28.10 34.20
N ILE A 328 -12.42 -27.28 34.47
CA ILE A 328 -11.08 -27.40 33.87
C ILE A 328 -10.22 -28.47 34.59
N SER A 329 -10.88 -29.41 35.27
CA SER A 329 -10.25 -30.38 36.17
C SER A 329 -9.53 -31.53 35.45
N THR A 330 -9.76 -31.69 34.13
CA THR A 330 -9.20 -32.77 33.32
C THR A 330 -8.48 -32.23 32.07
N PRO A 331 -7.49 -32.96 31.53
CA PRO A 331 -6.83 -32.57 30.28
C PRO A 331 -7.80 -32.41 29.09
N SER A 332 -8.85 -33.23 29.04
CA SER A 332 -9.88 -33.19 28.01
C SER A 332 -10.68 -31.89 28.04
N THR A 333 -11.07 -31.41 29.23
CA THR A 333 -11.84 -30.18 29.38
C THR A 333 -10.97 -28.93 29.17
N LEU A 334 -9.69 -29.00 29.53
CA LEU A 334 -8.70 -27.96 29.21
C LEU A 334 -8.49 -27.81 27.69
N ASP A 335 -8.41 -28.92 26.95
CA ASP A 335 -8.22 -28.87 25.51
C ASP A 335 -9.50 -28.39 24.77
N GLN A 336 -10.68 -28.73 25.28
CA GLN A 336 -11.95 -28.16 24.82
C GLN A 336 -12.01 -26.64 25.04
N GLU A 337 -11.61 -26.14 26.22
CA GLU A 337 -11.56 -24.70 26.50
C GLU A 337 -10.58 -23.99 25.55
N LYS A 338 -9.39 -24.57 25.32
CA LYS A 338 -8.41 -24.03 24.36
C LYS A 338 -8.97 -23.95 22.95
N GLU A 339 -9.71 -24.97 22.51
CA GLU A 339 -10.36 -24.99 21.20
C GLU A 339 -11.44 -23.90 21.09
N ILE A 340 -12.28 -23.75 22.12
CA ILE A 340 -13.30 -22.68 22.17
C ILE A 340 -12.64 -21.30 22.11
N ARG A 341 -11.56 -21.06 22.87
CA ARG A 341 -10.80 -19.79 22.84
C ARG A 341 -10.13 -19.54 21.50
N ALA A 342 -9.61 -20.58 20.85
CA ALA A 342 -9.06 -20.47 19.50
C ALA A 342 -10.15 -20.09 18.48
N ASN A 343 -11.34 -20.65 18.62
CA ASN A 343 -12.50 -20.34 17.77
C ASN A 343 -13.06 -18.93 18.02
N LEU A 344 -13.09 -18.46 19.27
CA LEU A 344 -13.44 -17.07 19.61
C LEU A 344 -12.46 -16.09 18.99
N LYS A 345 -11.15 -16.37 19.11
CA LYS A 345 -10.12 -15.56 18.46
C LYS A 345 -10.34 -15.49 16.95
N LEU A 346 -10.59 -16.64 16.31
CA LEU A 346 -10.91 -16.73 14.87
C LEU A 346 -12.14 -15.89 14.50
N LEU A 347 -13.15 -15.88 15.37
CA LEU A 347 -14.38 -15.10 15.16
C LEU A 347 -14.12 -13.60 15.29
N GLU A 348 -13.29 -13.15 16.23
CA GLU A 348 -12.85 -11.76 16.32
C GLU A 348 -12.07 -11.34 15.05
N GLU A 349 -11.27 -12.26 14.48
CA GLU A 349 -10.61 -12.04 13.18
C GLU A 349 -11.64 -11.81 12.05
N GLN A 350 -12.73 -12.58 12.06
CA GLN A 350 -13.86 -12.46 11.12
C GLN A 350 -14.66 -11.15 11.31
N GLU A 351 -14.92 -10.75 12.56
CA GLU A 351 -15.65 -9.53 12.89
C GLU A 351 -14.88 -8.26 12.51
N GLN A 352 -13.56 -8.23 12.74
CA GLN A 352 -12.72 -7.10 12.33
C GLN A 352 -12.71 -6.90 10.82
N LEU A 353 -12.60 -7.99 10.06
CA LEU A 353 -12.74 -7.94 8.61
C LEU A 353 -14.13 -7.43 8.21
N HIS A 354 -15.20 -7.94 8.83
CA HIS A 354 -16.58 -7.53 8.52
C HIS A 354 -16.82 -6.06 8.82
N TRP A 355 -16.21 -5.55 9.89
CA TRP A 355 -16.25 -4.15 10.26
C TRP A 355 -15.52 -3.25 9.25
N LEU A 356 -14.41 -3.71 8.67
CA LEU A 356 -13.63 -2.96 7.68
C LEU A 356 -14.35 -2.77 6.33
N GLN A 357 -15.41 -3.54 6.03
CA GLN A 357 -16.20 -3.40 4.80
C GLN A 357 -17.55 -2.70 4.99
N LYS A 358 -17.94 -2.32 6.21
CA LYS A 358 -19.20 -1.58 6.39
C LYS A 358 -19.02 -0.14 5.89
N PRO A 359 -19.78 0.31 4.88
CA PRO A 359 -19.84 1.72 4.56
C PRO A 359 -20.37 2.44 5.80
N LYS A 360 -19.54 3.31 6.38
CA LYS A 360 -20.00 4.17 7.46
C LYS A 360 -20.70 5.34 6.80
N LEU A 361 -22.03 5.24 6.74
CA LEU A 361 -22.88 6.41 6.64
C LEU A 361 -22.56 7.29 7.85
N LEU A 362 -21.82 8.37 7.63
CA LEU A 362 -21.78 9.53 8.50
C LEU A 362 -22.39 10.70 7.73
#